data_AF-A0A915HVN7-F1
#
_entry.id   AF-A0A915HVN7-F1
#
_cell.length_a   1.000
_cell.length_b   1.000
_cell.length_c   1.000
_cell.angle_alpha   90.00
_cell.angle_beta   90.00
_cell.angle_gamma   90.00
#
_symmetry.space_group_name_H-M   'P 1'
#
loop_
_entity.id
_entity.type
_entity.pdbx_description
1 polymer ?
#
loop_
_entity_poly.entity_id
_entity_poly.type
_entity_poly.pdbx_seq_one_letter_code
_entity_poly.pdbx_strand_id
1 'polypeptide(L)'
;MTVKKESDIATLYGISAAHCFFKSDRTSRVPIDKLGFLFGLHDLRILTPHTVYRKANLIHINPDFNTIRVQNDLAVVKFTKKITFNSY
;
A
#
# COMPACT_ATOMS: atom_id res chain seq x y z
N MET A 1 12.60 37.54 1.36
CA MET A 1 11.80 36.83 0.35
C MET A 1 12.08 35.34 0.51
N THR A 2 11.25 34.65 1.29
CA THR A 2 11.45 33.22 1.58
C THR A 2 10.98 32.43 0.37
N VAL A 3 11.93 31.86 -0.37
CA VAL A 3 11.63 30.89 -1.43
C VAL A 3 10.96 29.71 -0.75
N LYS A 4 9.65 29.51 -0.99
CA LYS A 4 8.99 28.25 -0.64
C LYS A 4 9.68 27.17 -1.48
N LYS A 5 10.42 26.25 -0.83
CA LYS A 5 10.83 24.99 -1.44
C LYS A 5 9.60 24.36 -2.10
N GLU A 6 9.79 23.82 -3.30
CA GLU A 6 8.79 22.99 -3.97
C GLU A 6 8.13 22.05 -2.96
N SER A 7 6.80 22.03 -2.98
CA SER A 7 5.99 21.16 -2.13
C SER A 7 6.49 19.72 -2.26
N ASP A 8 6.95 19.13 -1.15
CA ASP A 8 7.32 17.71 -1.08
C ASP A 8 6.16 16.86 -1.60
N ILE A 9 6.25 16.37 -2.84
CA ILE A 9 5.19 15.55 -3.43
C ILE A 9 5.18 14.23 -2.67
N ALA A 10 4.04 13.92 -2.06
CA ALA A 10 3.89 12.75 -1.21
C ALA A 10 2.48 12.17 -1.33
N THR A 11 2.37 10.85 -1.18
CA THR A 11 1.08 10.15 -1.13
C THR A 11 0.82 9.58 0.26
N LEU A 12 -0.46 9.45 0.61
CA LEU A 12 -0.93 8.69 1.76
C LEU A 12 -1.63 7.39 1.33
N TYR A 13 -1.80 7.17 0.03
CA TYR A 13 -2.60 6.11 -0.53
C TYR A 13 -1.80 5.26 -1.52
N GLY A 14 -2.12 3.98 -1.57
CA GLY A 14 -1.66 3.02 -2.58
C GLY A 14 -2.83 2.16 -3.06
N ILE A 15 -2.66 1.52 -4.21
CA ILE A 15 -3.65 0.59 -4.78
C ILE A 15 -3.06 -0.81 -4.84
N SER A 16 -3.93 -1.81 -4.72
CA SER A 16 -3.58 -3.22 -4.90
C SER A 16 -4.83 -4.00 -5.36
N ALA A 17 -4.68 -5.29 -5.64
CA ALA A 17 -5.80 -6.17 -5.87
C ALA A 17 -6.54 -6.44 -4.54
N ALA A 18 -7.86 -6.59 -4.59
CA ALA A 18 -8.66 -6.89 -3.41
C ALA A 18 -8.32 -8.27 -2.84
N HIS A 19 -8.10 -9.27 -3.69
CA HIS A 19 -7.82 -10.64 -3.26
C HIS A 19 -6.53 -10.78 -2.44
N CYS A 20 -5.56 -9.86 -2.57
CA CYS A 20 -4.32 -9.86 -1.79
C CYS A 20 -4.57 -9.64 -0.28
N PHE A 21 -5.72 -9.07 0.09
CA PHE A 21 -6.10 -8.81 1.48
C PHE A 21 -6.96 -9.92 2.08
N PHE A 22 -7.12 -11.05 1.38
CA PHE A 22 -7.74 -12.26 1.88
C PHE A 22 -6.69 -13.35 2.09
N LYS A 23 -6.96 -14.26 3.02
CA LYS A 23 -6.17 -15.49 3.19
C LYS A 23 -6.33 -16.38 1.96
N SER A 24 -5.52 -17.43 1.86
CA SER A 24 -5.57 -18.39 0.75
C SER A 24 -6.96 -19.01 0.53
N ASP A 25 -7.78 -19.11 1.59
CA ASP A 25 -9.17 -19.59 1.52
C ASP A 25 -10.15 -18.58 0.86
N ARG A 26 -9.73 -17.33 0.64
CA ARG A 26 -10.53 -16.21 0.10
C ARG A 26 -11.82 -15.88 0.87
N THR A 27 -11.97 -16.41 2.07
CA THR A 27 -13.13 -16.18 2.95
C THR A 27 -12.80 -15.19 4.06
N SER A 28 -11.57 -15.27 4.59
CA SER A 28 -11.14 -14.47 5.73
C SER A 28 -10.15 -13.40 5.29
N ARG A 29 -10.25 -12.20 5.85
CA ARG A 29 -9.26 -11.14 5.61
C ARG A 29 -7.94 -11.43 6.33
N VAL A 30 -6.84 -10.94 5.75
CA VAL A 30 -5.55 -10.85 6.44
C VAL A 30 -5.64 -9.71 7.47
N PRO A 31 -5.32 -9.95 8.75
CA PRO A 31 -5.30 -8.90 9.76
C PRO A 31 -4.38 -7.74 9.37
N ILE A 32 -4.84 -6.50 9.54
CA ILE A 32 -4.13 -5.29 9.08
C ILE A 32 -2.77 -5.09 9.76
N ASP A 33 -2.64 -5.53 11.01
CA ASP A 33 -1.41 -5.52 11.81
C ASP A 33 -0.35 -6.49 11.30
N LYS A 34 -0.74 -7.49 10.50
CA LYS A 34 0.14 -8.44 9.82
C LYS A 34 0.58 -7.99 8.43
N LEU A 35 0.09 -6.84 7.94
CA LEU A 35 0.44 -6.31 6.62
C LEU A 35 1.55 -5.27 6.71
N GLY A 36 2.54 -5.42 5.85
CA GLY A 36 3.66 -4.49 5.68
C GLY A 36 3.81 -4.09 4.22
N PHE A 37 4.06 -2.81 3.98
CA PHE A 37 4.25 -2.26 2.64
C PHE A 37 5.66 -1.69 2.53
N LEU A 38 6.40 -2.14 1.53
CA LEU A 38 7.75 -1.68 1.23
C LEU A 38 7.75 -0.91 -0.10
N PHE A 39 8.36 0.25 -0.12
CA PHE A 39 8.54 1.11 -1.29
C PHE A 39 10.03 1.35 -1.54
N GLY A 40 10.44 1.64 -2.77
CA GLY A 40 11.86 1.84 -3.11
C GLY A 40 12.74 0.60 -2.89
N LEU A 41 12.14 -0.60 -2.92
CA LEU A 41 12.86 -1.86 -2.81
C LEU A 41 13.25 -2.37 -4.21
N HIS A 42 14.54 -2.64 -4.42
CA HIS A 42 15.05 -3.14 -5.69
C HIS A 42 15.43 -4.64 -5.64
N ASP A 43 16.05 -5.10 -4.56
CA ASP A 43 16.34 -6.52 -4.32
C ASP A 43 15.42 -7.06 -3.23
N LEU A 44 14.71 -8.16 -3.51
CA LEU A 44 13.77 -8.77 -2.56
C LEU A 44 14.43 -9.37 -1.31
N ARG A 45 15.75 -9.53 -1.31
CA ARG A 45 16.52 -10.14 -0.21
C ARG A 45 17.26 -9.10 0.63
N ILE A 46 17.41 -7.86 0.14
CA ILE A 46 18.27 -6.84 0.74
C ILE A 46 17.50 -5.52 0.87
N LEU A 47 17.35 -5.04 2.11
CA LEU A 47 16.85 -3.70 2.38
C LEU A 47 17.96 -2.67 2.10
N THR A 48 17.63 -1.60 1.40
CA THR A 48 18.57 -0.49 1.13
C THR A 48 18.14 0.76 1.91
N PRO A 49 18.99 1.79 2.01
CA PRO A 49 18.59 3.08 2.60
C PRO A 49 17.40 3.74 1.89
N HIS A 50 17.09 3.36 0.65
CA HIS A 50 15.95 3.85 -0.10
C HIS A 50 14.66 3.08 0.19
N THR A 51 14.75 1.94 0.88
CA THR A 51 13.59 1.14 1.23
C THR A 51 12.77 1.81 2.34
N VAL A 52 11.52 2.11 2.04
CA VAL A 52 10.59 2.75 2.95
C VAL A 52 9.53 1.76 3.39
N TYR A 53 9.47 1.46 4.69
CA TYR A 53 8.40 0.64 5.29
C TYR A 53 7.21 1.50 5.74
N ARG A 54 5.99 1.03 5.46
CA ARG A 54 4.73 1.61 5.95
C ARG A 54 3.77 0.53 6.44
N LYS A 55 2.99 0.92 7.46
CA LYS A 55 1.81 0.19 7.91
C LYS A 55 0.57 0.75 7.25
N ALA A 56 -0.43 -0.10 7.01
CA ALA A 56 -1.76 0.35 6.65
C ALA A 56 -2.51 0.85 7.91
N ASN A 57 -3.20 1.97 7.76
CA ASN A 57 -4.21 2.45 8.70
C ASN A 57 -5.60 1.91 8.32
N LEU A 58 -5.87 1.79 7.03
CA LEU A 58 -7.16 1.33 6.51
C LEU A 58 -6.98 0.68 5.14
N ILE A 59 -7.79 -0.34 4.87
CA ILE A 59 -7.87 -1.01 3.56
C ILE A 59 -9.32 -0.98 3.11
N HIS A 60 -9.58 -0.26 2.02
CA HIS A 60 -10.88 -0.21 1.38
C HIS A 60 -10.90 -1.19 0.22
N ILE A 61 -11.59 -2.31 0.42
CA ILE A 61 -11.92 -3.25 -0.64
C ILE A 61 -13.05 -2.67 -1.48
N ASN A 62 -12.97 -2.79 -2.81
CA ASN A 62 -14.08 -2.43 -3.69
C ASN A 62 -15.36 -3.16 -3.20
N PRO A 63 -16.46 -2.43 -2.93
CA PRO A 63 -17.69 -3.02 -2.42
C PRO A 63 -18.27 -4.10 -3.35
N ASP A 64 -18.00 -4.02 -4.65
CA ASP A 64 -18.48 -4.96 -5.66
C ASP A 64 -17.49 -6.11 -5.93
N PHE A 65 -16.45 -6.26 -5.11
CA PHE A 65 -15.48 -7.35 -5.26
C PHE A 65 -16.15 -8.72 -5.04
N ASN A 66 -16.11 -9.55 -6.08
CA ASN A 66 -16.60 -10.92 -6.01
C ASN A 66 -15.42 -11.88 -5.81
N THR A 67 -15.29 -12.47 -4.62
CA THR A 67 -14.16 -13.37 -4.27
C THR A 67 -14.09 -14.65 -5.09
N ILE A 68 -15.25 -15.13 -5.59
CA ILE A 68 -15.38 -16.38 -6.35
C ILE A 68 -14.99 -16.15 -7.80
N ARG A 69 -15.52 -15.09 -8.41
CA ARG A 69 -15.30 -14.74 -9.83
C ARG A 69 -14.09 -13.82 -10.05
N VAL A 70 -13.51 -13.29 -8.97
CA VAL A 70 -12.42 -12.29 -8.98
C VAL A 70 -12.77 -11.06 -9.84
N GLN A 71 -14.04 -10.65 -9.79
CA GLN A 71 -14.53 -9.44 -10.47
C GLN A 71 -14.37 -8.24 -9.55
N ASN A 72 -14.11 -7.06 -10.12
CA ASN A 72 -13.87 -5.82 -9.39
C ASN A 72 -12.73 -5.95 -8.36
N ASP A 73 -11.66 -6.64 -8.74
CA ASP A 73 -10.51 -6.97 -7.90
C ASP A 73 -9.58 -5.77 -7.66
N LEU A 74 -10.11 -4.78 -6.94
CA LEU A 74 -9.44 -3.52 -6.64
C LEU A 74 -9.59 -3.18 -5.15
N ALA A 75 -8.52 -2.69 -4.57
CA ALA A 75 -8.53 -2.16 -3.22
C ALA A 75 -7.58 -0.97 -3.07
N VAL A 76 -7.95 -0.05 -2.17
CA VAL A 76 -7.16 1.12 -1.82
C VAL A 76 -6.65 0.97 -0.40
N VAL A 77 -5.36 1.20 -0.21
CA VAL A 77 -4.69 1.19 1.10
C VAL A 77 -4.40 2.63 1.51
N LYS A 78 -4.80 3.01 2.72
CA LYS A 78 -4.38 4.26 3.36
C LYS A 78 -3.28 3.95 4.37
N PHE A 79 -2.12 4.58 4.22
CA PHE A 79 -0.97 4.37 5.11
C PHE A 79 -1.06 5.21 6.39
N THR A 80 -0.37 4.77 7.44
CA THR A 80 -0.28 5.53 8.71
C THR A 80 0.58 6.80 8.60
N LYS A 81 1.48 6.86 7.62
CA LYS A 81 2.37 8.00 7.33
C LYS A 81 2.50 8.21 5.83
N LYS A 82 2.70 9.47 5.42
CA LYS A 82 2.97 9.82 4.03
C LYS A 82 4.23 9.12 3.51
N ILE A 83 4.24 8.85 2.21
CA ILE A 83 5.39 8.37 1.44
C ILE A 83 5.81 9.53 0.55
N THR A 84 7.01 10.05 0.77
CA THR A 84 7.58 11.15 -0.04
C THR A 84 8.19 10.55 -1.29
N PHE A 85 7.80 11.06 -2.46
CA PHE A 85 8.38 10.62 -3.72
C PHE A 85 9.83 11.09 -3.83
N ASN A 86 10.67 10.23 -4.40
CA ASN A 86 12.06 10.51 -4.69
C ASN A 86 12.46 9.69 -5.94
N SER A 87 13.76 9.57 -6.23
CA SER A 87 14.26 8.84 -7.40
C SER A 87 14.16 7.31 -7.32
N TYR A 88 13.56 6.76 -6.26
CA TYR A 88 13.50 5.33 -5.96
C TYR A 88 12.06 4.85 -5.72
#